data_AF-A0A1H1HVS2-F1
#
_entry.id   AF-A0A1H1HVS2-F1
#
_cell.length_a   1.000
_cell.length_b   1.000
_cell.length_c   1.000
_cell.angle_alpha   90.00
_cell.angle_beta   90.00
_cell.angle_gamma   90.00
#
_symmetry.space_group_name_H-M   'P 1'
#
loop_
_entity.id
_entity.type
_entity.pdbx_description
1 polymer ?
#
loop_
_entity_poly.entity_id
_entity_poly.type
_entity_poly.pdbx_seq_one_letter_code
_entity_poly.pdbx_strand_id
1 'polypeptide(L)'
;MANLSIEKTQEQARRLLDSRIASVTGLVTAKQRVADLKDQLAEAERDSKKAYVRATKDGWTPEELKKLGLENQAAAKRNTARRNQTETPVAQQAFDGSLPA
;
A
#
# COMPACT_ATOMS: atom_id res chain seq x y z
N MET A 1 -1.03 -32.37 -37.89
CA MET A 1 -0.87 -30.92 -38.18
C MET A 1 -2.16 -30.24 -37.77
N ALA A 2 -2.10 -29.27 -36.84
CA ALA A 2 -3.30 -28.55 -36.43
C ALA A 2 -3.75 -27.64 -37.57
N ASN A 3 -4.91 -27.91 -38.17
CA ASN A 3 -5.55 -27.00 -39.11
C ASN A 3 -5.98 -25.74 -38.33
N LEU A 4 -5.13 -24.71 -38.41
CA LEU A 4 -5.36 -23.41 -37.81
C LEU A 4 -6.54 -22.76 -38.54
N SER A 5 -7.72 -22.71 -37.92
CA SER A 5 -8.86 -21.96 -38.48
C SER A 5 -8.84 -20.52 -37.99
N ILE A 6 -9.13 -19.58 -38.88
CA ILE A 6 -9.17 -18.14 -38.58
C ILE A 6 -10.14 -17.87 -37.43
N GLU A 7 -11.31 -18.51 -37.45
CA GLU A 7 -12.34 -18.39 -36.42
C GLU A 7 -11.84 -18.80 -35.02
N LYS A 8 -11.16 -19.95 -34.91
CA LYS A 8 -10.62 -20.41 -33.61
C LYS A 8 -9.54 -19.47 -33.08
N THR A 9 -8.63 -19.02 -33.96
CA THR A 9 -7.60 -18.06 -33.58
C THR A 9 -8.21 -16.73 -33.13
N GLN A 10 -9.26 -16.26 -33.81
CA GLN A 10 -9.96 -15.03 -33.43
C GLN A 10 -10.66 -15.16 -32.08
N GLU A 11 -11.35 -16.27 -31.83
CA GLU A 11 -11.97 -16.55 -30.52
C GLU A 11 -10.92 -16.60 -29.40
N GLN A 12 -9.79 -17.27 -29.63
CA GLN A 12 -8.71 -17.36 -28.66
C GLN A 12 -8.12 -15.98 -28.35
N ALA A 13 -7.91 -15.15 -29.37
CA ALA A 13 -7.43 -13.78 -29.20
C ALA A 13 -8.42 -12.94 -28.38
N ARG A 14 -9.72 -13.04 -28.64
CA ARG A 14 -10.76 -12.35 -27.86
C ARG A 14 -10.76 -12.78 -26.41
N ARG A 15 -10.79 -14.09 -26.13
CA ARG A 15 -10.75 -14.63 -24.76
C ARG A 15 -9.52 -14.15 -23.98
N LEU A 16 -8.36 -14.06 -24.65
CA LEU A 16 -7.14 -13.55 -24.03
C LEU A 16 -7.25 -12.06 -23.69
N LEU A 17 -7.81 -11.25 -24.60
CA LEU A 17 -8.05 -9.84 -24.35
C LEU A 17 -9.04 -9.62 -23.21
N ASP A 18 -10.13 -10.40 -23.17
CA ASP A 18 -11.14 -10.32 -22.11
C ASP A 18 -10.51 -10.63 -20.73
N SER A 19 -9.67 -11.66 -20.64
CA SER A 19 -8.93 -12.00 -19.42
C SER A 19 -7.98 -10.88 -18.97
N ARG A 20 -7.28 -10.25 -19.92
CA ARG A 20 -6.40 -9.10 -19.62
C ARG A 20 -7.20 -7.89 -19.17
N ILE A 21 -8.31 -7.58 -19.83
CA ILE A 21 -9.21 -6.50 -19.46
C ILE A 21 -9.72 -6.72 -18.04
N ALA A 22 -10.22 -7.92 -17.72
CA ALA A 22 -10.70 -8.25 -16.38
C ALA A 22 -9.60 -8.04 -15.31
N SER A 23 -8.36 -8.40 -15.61
CA SER A 23 -7.22 -8.21 -14.70
C SER A 23 -6.93 -6.73 -14.45
N VAL A 24 -6.90 -5.91 -15.50
CA VAL A 24 -6.66 -4.46 -15.38
C VAL A 24 -7.84 -3.78 -14.67
N THR A 25 -9.08 -4.16 -14.97
CA THR A 25 -10.27 -3.67 -14.27
C THR A 25 -10.18 -3.96 -12.78
N GLY A 26 -9.84 -5.21 -12.40
CA GLY A 26 -9.66 -5.58 -10.99
C GLY A 26 -8.58 -4.74 -10.30
N LEU A 27 -7.45 -4.49 -10.98
CA LEU A 27 -6.39 -3.64 -10.44
C LEU A 27 -6.85 -2.19 -10.23
N VAL A 28 -7.58 -1.61 -11.19
CA VAL A 28 -8.11 -0.25 -11.06
C VAL A 28 -9.11 -0.16 -9.91
N THR A 29 -10.02 -1.13 -9.78
CA THR A 29 -10.96 -1.20 -8.65
C THR A 29 -10.22 -1.31 -7.32
N ALA A 30 -9.19 -2.15 -7.23
CA ALA A 30 -8.38 -2.25 -6.02
C ALA A 30 -7.67 -0.94 -5.68
N LYS A 31 -7.09 -0.25 -6.68
CA LYS A 31 -6.45 1.06 -6.51
C LYS A 31 -7.44 2.13 -6.04
N GLN A 32 -8.65 2.16 -6.61
CA GLN A 32 -9.70 3.08 -6.18
C GLN A 32 -10.06 2.83 -4.71
N ARG A 33 -10.29 1.57 -4.34
CA ARG A 33 -10.59 1.20 -2.95
C ARG A 33 -9.47 1.59 -1.98
N VAL A 34 -8.20 1.46 -2.39
CA VAL A 34 -7.07 1.93 -1.58
C VAL A 34 -7.10 3.44 -1.39
N ALA A 35 -7.43 4.21 -2.43
CA ALA A 35 -7.57 5.66 -2.31
C ALA A 35 -8.71 6.04 -1.34
N ASP A 36 -9.90 5.45 -1.53
CA ASP A 36 -11.06 5.70 -0.68
C ASP A 36 -10.78 5.39 0.80
N LEU A 37 -10.09 4.27 1.08
CA LEU A 37 -9.72 3.90 2.44
C LEU A 37 -8.67 4.83 3.06
N LYS A 38 -7.76 5.39 2.25
CA LYS A 38 -6.81 6.39 2.73
C LYS A 38 -7.50 7.69 3.11
N ASP A 39 -8.50 8.10 2.33
CA ASP A 39 -9.28 9.30 2.64
C ASP A 39 -10.11 9.11 3.92
N GLN A 40 -10.74 7.94 4.08
CA GLN A 40 -11.44 7.58 5.33
C GLN A 40 -10.48 7.52 6.52
N LEU A 41 -9.28 6.98 6.34
CA LEU A 41 -8.26 6.97 7.37
C LEU A 41 -7.84 8.39 7.76
N ALA A 42 -7.66 9.29 6.78
CA ALA A 42 -7.29 10.67 7.05
C ALA A 42 -8.40 11.45 7.78
N GLU A 43 -9.67 11.20 7.49
CA GLU A 43 -10.80 11.75 8.26
C GLU A 43 -10.82 11.20 9.69
N ALA A 44 -10.71 9.87 9.84
CA ALA A 44 -10.68 9.23 11.15
C ALA A 44 -9.50 9.72 12.01
N GLU A 45 -8.33 9.95 11.43
CA GLU A 45 -7.17 10.54 12.11
C GLU A 45 -7.44 11.98 12.55
N ARG A 46 -8.11 12.79 11.73
CA ARG A 46 -8.53 14.15 12.10
C ARG A 46 -9.49 14.13 13.28
N ASP A 47 -10.48 13.24 13.26
CA ASP A 47 -11.46 13.14 14.34
C ASP A 47 -10.85 12.60 15.63
N SER A 48 -9.95 11.61 15.54
CA SER A 48 -9.15 11.14 16.66
C SER A 48 -8.34 12.28 17.30
N LYS A 49 -7.68 13.12 16.49
CA LYS A 49 -6.96 14.30 16.98
C LYS A 49 -7.88 15.31 17.66
N LYS A 50 -9.06 15.59 17.09
CA LYS A 50 -10.05 16.49 17.70
C LYS A 50 -10.52 15.94 19.05
N ALA A 51 -10.79 14.64 19.14
CA ALA A 51 -11.20 13.98 20.37
C ALA A 51 -10.09 14.04 21.45
N TYR A 52 -8.84 13.80 21.07
CA TYR A 52 -7.69 13.97 21.98
C TYR A 52 -7.61 15.40 22.52
N VAL A 53 -7.72 16.42 21.65
CA VAL A 53 -7.72 17.83 22.07
C VAL A 53 -8.89 18.12 23.01
N ARG A 54 -10.08 17.60 22.72
CA ARG A 54 -11.25 17.75 23.59
C ARG A 54 -11.00 17.12 24.96
N ALA A 55 -10.47 15.90 25.02
CA ALA A 55 -10.11 15.25 26.28
C ALA A 55 -9.12 16.10 27.09
N THR A 56 -8.09 16.66 26.45
CA THR A 56 -7.14 17.55 27.14
C THR A 56 -7.79 18.85 27.65
N LYS A 57 -8.81 19.37 26.95
CA LYS A 57 -9.60 20.53 27.42
C LYS A 57 -10.53 20.17 28.56
N ASP A 58 -11.05 18.95 28.56
CA ASP A 58 -11.93 18.41 29.61
C ASP A 58 -11.14 18.01 30.87
N GLY A 59 -9.83 18.28 30.92
CA GLY A 59 -8.98 18.12 32.10
C GLY A 59 -8.13 16.85 32.12
N TRP A 60 -8.19 16.01 31.07
CA TRP A 60 -7.35 14.82 30.98
C TRP A 60 -5.89 15.17 30.71
N THR A 61 -4.97 14.62 31.49
CA THR A 61 -3.54 14.80 31.25
C THR A 61 -3.03 13.81 30.19
N PRO A 62 -1.95 14.15 29.47
CA PRO A 62 -1.34 13.24 28.50
C PRO A 62 -0.90 11.89 29.10
N GLU A 63 -0.47 11.88 30.36
CA GLU A 63 -0.04 10.65 31.06
C GLU A 63 -1.24 9.75 31.42
N GLU A 64 -2.41 10.32 31.71
CA GLU A 64 -3.64 9.55 31.93
C GLU A 64 -4.15 8.97 30.61
N LEU A 65 -4.17 9.76 29.54
CA LEU A 65 -4.52 9.26 28.21
C LEU A 65 -3.57 8.16 27.76
N LYS A 66 -2.28 8.28 28.07
CA LYS A 66 -1.27 7.25 27.82
C LYS A 66 -1.53 5.97 28.62
N LYS A 67 -1.84 6.07 29.92
CA LYS A 67 -2.21 4.92 30.75
C LYS A 67 -3.47 4.20 30.25
N LEU A 68 -4.36 4.93 29.57
CA LEU A 68 -5.56 4.38 28.92
C LEU A 68 -5.30 3.86 27.50
N GLY A 69 -4.06 3.95 26.99
CA GLY A 69 -3.71 3.55 25.63
C GLY A 69 -4.26 4.49 24.53
N LEU A 70 -4.74 5.68 24.90
CA LEU A 70 -5.26 6.72 24.00
C LEU A 70 -4.13 7.65 23.57
N GLU A 71 -3.03 7.05 23.11
CA GLU A 71 -1.83 7.78 22.72
C GLU A 71 -2.03 8.48 21.37
N ASN A 72 -1.37 9.61 21.17
CA ASN A 72 -1.39 10.29 19.89
C ASN A 72 -0.64 9.45 18.83
N GLN A 73 -1.40 8.65 18.08
CA GLN A 73 -0.92 7.72 17.04
C GLN A 73 -0.01 8.37 15.98
N ALA A 74 -0.11 9.69 15.76
CA ALA A 74 0.76 10.43 14.84
C ALA A 74 2.23 10.50 15.33
N ALA A 75 2.47 10.34 16.65
CA ALA A 75 3.82 10.22 17.20
C ALA A 75 4.38 8.79 17.01
N ALA A 76 3.55 7.76 17.15
CA ALA A 76 3.95 6.36 16.99
C ALA A 76 4.42 6.02 15.56
N LYS A 77 3.74 6.56 14.54
CA LYS A 77 4.12 6.34 13.13
C LYS A 77 5.49 6.93 12.78
N ARG A 78 5.88 8.08 13.35
CA ARG A 78 7.19 8.71 13.10
C ARG A 78 8.36 7.89 13.63
N ASN A 79 8.18 7.14 14.71
CA ASN A 79 9.27 6.36 15.31
C ASN A 79 9.56 5.07 14.53
N THR A 80 8.52 4.45 13.97
CA THR A 80 8.65 3.22 13.16
C THR A 80 9.30 3.51 11.80
N ALA A 81 8.98 4.64 11.17
CA ALA A 81 9.58 5.02 9.89
C ALA A 81 11.09 5.31 10.00
N ARG A 82 11.58 5.82 11.15
CA ARG A 82 13.01 6.03 11.39
C ARG A 82 13.79 4.72 11.56
N ARG A 83 13.15 3.67 12.08
CA ARG A 83 13.79 2.38 12.33
C ARG A 83 14.03 1.58 11.03
N ASN A 84 13.16 1.73 10.02
CA ASN A 84 13.29 1.04 8.73
C ASN A 84 14.24 1.74 7.73
N GLN A 85 14.79 2.92 8.03
CA GLN A 85 15.73 3.60 7.12
C GLN A 85 17.20 3.26 7.39
N THR A 86 17.50 2.46 8.42
CA THR A 86 18.89 2.10 8.78
C THR A 86 19.34 0.76 8.17
N GLU A 87 18.45 0.02 7.51
CA GLU A 87 18.79 -1.29 6.91
C GLU A 87 18.68 -1.24 5.38
N THR A 88 19.61 -0.54 4.74
CA THR A 88 19.97 -0.84 3.35
C THR A 88 21.32 -1.56 3.38
N PRO A 89 21.37 -2.90 3.34
CA PRO A 89 22.61 -3.60 3.06
C PRO A 89 22.98 -3.35 1.60
N VAL A 90 24.13 -2.69 1.42
CA VAL A 90 24.79 -2.52 0.14
C VAL A 90 25.29 -3.89 -0.32
N ALA A 91 24.47 -4.62 -1.08
CA ALA A 91 24.90 -5.83 -1.77
C ALA A 91 25.49 -5.44 -3.13
N GLN A 92 26.77 -5.05 -3.09
CA GLN A 92 27.71 -5.15 -4.20
C GLN A 92 27.68 -6.62 -4.70
N GLN A 93 27.26 -6.86 -5.95
CA GLN A 93 27.63 -8.09 -6.65
C GLN A 93 28.18 -7.71 -8.03
N ALA A 94 29.49 -7.90 -8.11
CA ALA A 94 30.33 -7.77 -9.28
C ALA A 94 29.78 -8.63 -10.42
N PHE A 95 29.49 -8.00 -11.55
CA PHE A 95 29.40 -8.69 -12.82
C PHE A 95 30.78 -8.61 -13.49
N ASP A 96 31.70 -9.42 -12.96
CA ASP A 96 32.96 -9.74 -13.64
C ASP A 96 32.64 -10.74 -14.76
N GLY A 97 32.36 -10.19 -15.94
CA GLY A 97 32.04 -10.93 -17.15
C GLY A 97 33.20 -10.84 -18.14
N SER A 98 34.32 -11.45 -17.77
CA SER A 98 35.45 -11.75 -18.66
C SER A 98 34.98 -12.57 -19.87
N LEU A 99 35.21 -12.05 -21.08
CA LEU A 99 35.11 -12.79 -22.35
C LEU A 99 36.52 -13.00 -22.89
N PRO A 100 37.02 -14.25 -22.99
CA PRO A 100 38.17 -14.55 -23.81
C PRO A 100 37.79 -15.24 -25.13
N ALA A 101 38.55 -14.85 -26.17
CA ALA A 101 38.76 -15.44 -27.50
C ALA A 101 37.66 -15.30 -28.56
#